data_AF-A0A924W793-F1
#
_entry.id   AF-A0A924W793-F1
#
_cell.length_a   1.000
_cell.length_b   1.000
_cell.length_c   1.000
_cell.angle_alpha   90.00
_cell.angle_beta   90.00
_cell.angle_gamma   90.00
#
_symmetry.space_group_name_H-M   'P 1'
#
loop_
_entity.id
_entity.type
_entity.pdbx_description
1 polymer ?
#
loop_
_entity_poly.entity_id
_entity_poly.type
_entity_poly.pdbx_seq_one_letter_code
_entity_poly.pdbx_strand_id
1 'polypeptide(L)'
;LMPTLEKTTTWPSRVYVGIGGREHAGEPADSTRNQAFVQASKDLDAMMKKNGLDDASRKLVIDAEATHTEAAWAKRLPEALKFLFPVSK
;
A
#
# COMPACT_ATOMS: atom_id res chain seq x y z
N LEU A 1 -12.00 8.57 4.79
CA LEU A 1 -10.92 7.58 5.01
C LEU A 1 -9.78 8.17 5.83
N MET A 2 -9.07 9.20 5.34
CA MET A 2 -7.98 9.88 6.09
C MET A 2 -8.34 10.33 7.53
N PRO A 3 -9.45 11.03 7.79
CA PRO A 3 -9.75 11.52 9.16
C PRO A 3 -10.04 10.41 10.19
N THR A 4 -10.25 9.17 9.76
CA THR A 4 -10.40 8.02 10.66
C THR A 4 -9.04 7.42 11.03
N LEU A 5 -8.09 7.43 10.10
CA LEU A 5 -6.75 6.88 10.30
C LEU A 5 -5.91 7.77 11.23
N GLU A 6 -6.09 9.09 11.18
CA GLU A 6 -5.43 10.04 12.10
C GLU A 6 -5.77 9.80 13.58
N LYS A 7 -6.93 9.20 13.86
CA LYS A 7 -7.37 8.86 15.23
C LYS A 7 -6.97 7.45 15.66
N THR A 8 -6.31 6.68 14.78
CA THR A 8 -5.91 5.31 15.08
C THR A 8 -4.71 5.32 16.01
N THR A 9 -4.94 4.92 17.26
CA THR A 9 -3.90 4.80 18.29
C THR A 9 -3.34 3.38 18.41
N THR A 10 -4.05 2.39 17.85
CA THR A 10 -3.64 0.98 17.86
C THR A 10 -3.46 0.52 16.42
N TRP A 11 -2.21 0.23 16.05
CA TRP A 11 -1.86 -0.24 14.73
C TRP A 11 -1.62 -1.76 14.72
N PRO A 12 -1.82 -2.45 13.58
CA PRO A 12 -1.42 -3.84 13.42
C PRO A 12 0.08 -4.02 13.61
N SER A 13 0.50 -5.23 14.01
CA SER A 13 1.92 -5.57 14.16
C SER A 13 2.70 -5.51 12.84
N ARG A 14 2.03 -5.79 11.71
CA ARG A 14 2.60 -5.72 10.37
C ARG A 14 1.57 -5.21 9.37
N VAL A 15 1.95 -4.27 8.51
CA VAL A 15 1.10 -3.72 7.45
C VAL A 15 1.81 -3.76 6.10
N TYR A 16 1.16 -4.34 5.09
CA TYR A 16 1.63 -4.35 3.71
C TYR A 16 0.63 -3.59 2.82
N VAL A 17 1.10 -2.59 2.08
CA VAL A 17 0.31 -1.81 1.14
C VAL A 17 0.88 -2.04 -0.26
N GLY A 18 0.09 -2.64 -1.16
CA GLY A 18 0.46 -2.85 -2.55
C GLY A 18 -0.48 -2.09 -3.49
N ILE A 19 0.07 -1.25 -4.37
CA ILE A 19 -0.71 -0.45 -5.33
C ILE A 19 -0.02 -0.41 -6.70
N GLY A 20 -0.78 -0.41 -7.78
CA GLY A 20 -0.31 -0.13 -9.13
C GLY A 20 -0.27 1.36 -9.44
N GLY A 21 0.58 1.76 -10.39
CA GLY A 21 0.61 3.13 -10.91
C GLY A 21 -0.46 3.40 -11.97
N ARG A 22 -1.18 2.37 -12.43
CA ARG A 22 -2.17 2.43 -13.52
C ARG A 22 -3.49 1.75 -13.14
N GLU A 23 -3.93 1.93 -11.90
CA GLU A 23 -5.14 1.29 -11.36
C GLU A 23 -6.39 1.56 -12.21
N HIS A 24 -6.51 2.76 -12.79
CA HIS A 24 -7.55 3.11 -13.75
C HIS A 24 -6.93 3.30 -15.14
N ALA A 25 -7.65 2.91 -16.18
CA ALA A 25 -7.23 3.06 -17.57
C ALA A 25 -8.44 3.24 -18.49
N GLY A 26 -8.25 4.06 -19.53
CA GLY A 26 -9.26 4.29 -20.57
C GLY A 26 -9.51 5.77 -20.87
N GLU A 27 -9.27 6.66 -19.90
CA GLU A 27 -9.56 8.09 -20.03
C GLU A 27 -8.39 8.97 -19.57
N PRO A 28 -8.23 10.20 -20.12
CA PRO A 28 -7.21 11.14 -19.65
C PRO A 28 -7.30 11.46 -18.14
N ALA A 29 -8.51 11.50 -17.58
CA ALA A 29 -8.75 11.74 -16.16
C ALA A 29 -8.18 10.64 -15.25
N ASP A 30 -7.94 9.43 -15.79
CA ASP A 30 -7.36 8.32 -15.04
C ASP A 30 -5.93 8.60 -14.58
N SER A 31 -5.17 9.44 -15.31
CA SER A 31 -3.82 9.83 -14.90
C SER A 31 -3.83 10.55 -13.56
N THR A 32 -4.66 11.58 -13.40
CA THR A 32 -4.82 12.33 -12.14
C THR A 32 -5.31 11.41 -11.03
N ARG A 33 -6.26 10.52 -11.34
CA ARG A 33 -6.80 9.57 -10.35
C ARG A 33 -5.76 8.56 -9.88
N ASN A 34 -4.96 8.01 -10.80
CA ASN A 34 -3.86 7.10 -10.48
C ASN A 34 -2.79 7.77 -9.63
N GLN A 35 -2.43 9.02 -9.95
CA GLN A 35 -1.53 9.82 -9.12
C GLN A 35 -2.07 10.02 -7.70
N ALA A 36 -3.36 10.28 -7.56
CA ALA A 36 -4.01 10.42 -6.25
C ALA A 36 -3.96 9.11 -5.43
N PHE A 37 -4.14 7.94 -6.04
CA PHE A 37 -3.99 6.65 -5.35
C PHE A 37 -2.56 6.38 -4.89
N VAL A 38 -1.58 6.65 -5.75
CA VAL A 38 -0.17 6.52 -5.40
C VAL A 38 0.19 7.47 -4.26
N GLN A 39 -0.27 8.73 -4.32
CA GLN A 39 0.01 9.70 -3.28
C GLN A 39 -0.65 9.31 -1.95
N ALA A 40 -1.93 8.92 -1.96
CA ALA A 40 -2.61 8.48 -0.76
C ALA A 40 -1.93 7.25 -0.11
N SER A 41 -1.36 6.36 -0.91
CA SER A 41 -0.61 5.19 -0.40
C SER A 41 0.70 5.61 0.27
N LYS A 42 1.40 6.61 -0.28
CA LYS A 42 2.61 7.21 0.33
C LYS A 42 2.27 7.96 1.62
N ASP A 43 1.18 8.71 1.63
CA ASP A 43 0.73 9.45 2.81
C ASP A 43 0.36 8.49 3.95
N LEU A 44 -0.28 7.36 3.63
CA LEU A 44 -0.55 6.30 4.59
C LEU A 44 0.74 5.68 5.16
N ASP A 45 1.73 5.38 4.32
CA ASP A 45 3.03 4.86 4.80
C ASP A 45 3.74 5.84 5.72
N ALA A 46 3.75 7.12 5.35
CA ALA A 46 4.31 8.19 6.18
C ALA A 46 3.58 8.34 7.52
N MET A 47 2.25 8.21 7.53
CA MET A 47 1.44 8.22 8.74
C MET A 47 1.78 7.04 9.65
N MET A 48 1.88 5.82 9.11
CA MET A 48 2.29 4.63 9.87
C MET A 48 3.68 4.80 10.48
N LYS A 49 4.63 5.31 9.69
CA LYS A 49 5.99 5.62 10.17
C LYS A 49 5.98 6.61 11.33
N LYS A 50 5.21 7.70 11.21
CA LYS A 50 5.06 8.72 12.26
C LYS A 50 4.47 8.14 13.55
N ASN A 51 3.64 7.11 13.45
CA ASN A 51 3.02 6.41 14.57
C ASN A 51 3.84 5.23 15.11
N GLY A 52 5.11 5.10 14.70
CA GLY A 52 6.06 4.15 15.29
C GLY A 52 6.17 2.80 14.58
N LEU A 53 5.54 2.60 13.41
CA LEU A 53 5.75 1.40 12.62
C LEU A 53 7.06 1.53 11.85
N ASP A 54 8.07 0.77 12.25
CA ASP A 54 9.38 0.72 11.59
C ASP A 54 9.35 -0.08 10.29
N ASP A 55 10.49 -0.16 9.59
CA ASP A 55 10.60 -0.83 8.29
C ASP A 55 10.42 -2.36 8.40
N ALA A 56 10.49 -2.91 9.61
CA ALA A 56 10.18 -4.31 9.87
C ALA A 56 8.67 -4.57 10.02
N SER A 57 7.90 -3.51 10.32
CA SER A 57 6.46 -3.56 10.64
C SER A 57 5.57 -2.89 9.59
N ARG A 58 6.13 -2.12 8.64
CA ARG A 58 5.39 -1.60 7.48
C ARG A 58 6.12 -1.85 6.17
N LYS A 59 5.36 -2.02 5.09
CA LYS A 59 5.89 -2.14 3.74
C LYS A 59 4.94 -1.56 2.70
N LEU A 60 5.44 -0.61 1.90
CA LEU A 60 4.76 -0.05 0.74
C LEU A 60 5.43 -0.55 -0.55
N VAL A 61 4.64 -1.12 -1.46
CA VAL A 61 5.08 -1.56 -2.79
C VAL A 61 4.22 -0.89 -3.85
N ILE A 62 4.87 -0.08 -4.70
CA ILE A 62 4.26 0.59 -5.84
C ILE A 62 4.83 -0.03 -7.12
N ASP A 63 3.98 -0.68 -7.92
CA ASP A 63 4.35 -1.18 -9.25
C ASP A 63 3.84 -0.16 -10.29
N ALA A 64 4.74 0.66 -10.84
CA ALA A 64 4.39 1.81 -11.67
C ALA A 64 3.53 1.45 -12.90
N GLU A 65 3.71 0.25 -13.46
CA GLU A 65 3.02 -0.18 -14.66
C GLU A 65 1.80 -1.08 -14.37
N ALA A 66 1.63 -1.53 -13.13
CA ALA A 66 0.53 -2.41 -12.77
C ALA A 66 -0.84 -1.72 -12.85
N THR A 67 -1.80 -2.45 -13.42
CA THR A 67 -3.21 -2.09 -13.49
C THR A 67 -4.05 -2.85 -12.45
N HIS A 68 -5.33 -2.50 -12.33
CA HIS A 68 -6.28 -3.12 -11.39
C HIS A 68 -6.70 -4.52 -11.85
N THR A 69 -5.80 -5.49 -11.70
CA THR A 69 -6.01 -6.87 -12.16
C THR A 69 -5.53 -7.88 -11.14
N GLU A 70 -6.17 -9.05 -11.13
CA GLU A 70 -5.77 -10.18 -10.28
C GLU A 70 -4.34 -10.63 -10.54
N ALA A 71 -3.86 -10.58 -11.79
CA ALA A 71 -2.48 -10.92 -12.13
C ALA A 71 -1.46 -9.98 -11.44
N ALA A 72 -1.75 -8.67 -11.42
CA ALA A 72 -0.91 -7.70 -10.74
C ALA A 72 -0.93 -7.89 -9.20
N TRP A 73 -2.06 -8.30 -8.64
CA TRP A 73 -2.14 -8.64 -7.21
C TRP A 73 -1.41 -9.94 -6.89
N ALA A 74 -1.60 -10.98 -7.71
CA ALA A 74 -0.95 -12.27 -7.58
C ALA A 74 0.59 -12.15 -7.63
N LYS A 75 1.13 -11.23 -8.43
CA LYS A 75 2.57 -10.92 -8.46
C LYS A 75 3.10 -10.43 -7.10
N ARG A 76 2.31 -9.64 -6.38
CA ARG A 76 2.70 -9.02 -5.08
C ARG A 76 2.35 -9.91 -3.87
N LEU A 77 1.34 -10.77 -4.00
CA LEU A 77 0.82 -11.57 -2.90
C LEU A 77 1.87 -12.46 -2.21
N PRO A 78 2.75 -13.20 -2.90
CA PRO A 78 3.75 -14.04 -2.25
C PRO A 78 4.70 -13.27 -1.32
N GLU A 79 5.11 -12.07 -1.72
CA GLU A 79 5.94 -11.20 -0.89
C GLU A 79 5.17 -10.67 0.32
N ALA A 80 3.92 -10.24 0.11
CA ALA A 80 3.03 -9.80 1.17
C ALA A 80 2.86 -10.88 2.24
N LEU A 81 2.61 -12.13 1.84
CA LEU A 81 2.44 -13.25 2.79
C LEU A 81 3.70 -13.51 3.61
N LYS A 82 4.89 -13.51 2.98
CA LYS A 82 6.16 -13.67 3.71
C LYS A 82 6.42 -12.52 4.69
N PHE A 83 6.03 -11.31 4.32
CA PHE A 83 6.17 -10.14 5.18
C PHE A 83 5.21 -10.21 6.37
N LEU A 84 3.93 -10.50 6.14
CA LEU A 84 2.89 -10.52 7.16
C LEU A 84 3.04 -11.71 8.12
N PHE A 85 3.51 -12.85 7.63
CA PHE A 85 3.64 -14.10 8.38
C PHE A 85 5.08 -14.64 8.26
N PRO A 86 6.08 -13.93 8.84
CA PRO A 86 7.44 -14.45 8.86
C PRO A 86 7.47 -15.74 9.66
N VAL A 87 8.34 -16.68 9.27
CA VAL A 87 8.62 -17.85 10.10
C VAL A 87 9.28 -17.33 11.39
N SER A 88 8.57 -17.47 12.51
CA SER A 88 9.13 -17.21 13.84
C SER A 88 10.36 -18.10 14.03
N LYS A 89 11.47 -17.53 14.50
CA LYS A 89 12.59 -18.30 15.04
C LYS A 89 12.24 -18.86 16.41
#